data_AF-A0A367JV74-F1
#
_entry.id   AF-A0A367JV74-F1
#
_cell.length_a   1.000
_cell.length_b   1.000
_cell.length_c   1.000
_cell.angle_alpha   90.00
_cell.angle_beta   90.00
_cell.angle_gamma   90.00
#
_symmetry.space_group_name_H-M   'P 1'
#
loop_
_entity.id
_entity.type
_entity.pdbx_description
1 polymer ?
#
loop_
_entity_poly.entity_id
_entity_poly.type
_entity_poly.pdbx_seq_one_letter_code
_entity_poly.pdbx_strand_id
1 'polypeptide(L)'
;MFRILSKRSVGGFPKASVLKTRQYSAPVRYTNKASKQNALATAKPWSELSTPQKGIYAYLSEMLLTFSSSVVVASKTTFNVGIILTGFALTSAIVYYIGSELFGSQSTTSIFSDAVDRVKANEEIVSILGEPIKAHGEPSRNSRRRNRRIASQVVEDQEHKPHLFMRFYLEGSITQGTVMLEMIKDEKDKWQYKQLYVDVPGQGLPSRRIYLERK
;
A
#
# COMPACT_ATOMS: atom_id res chain seq x y z
N MET A 1 43.55 47.11 -28.19
CA MET A 1 44.33 45.85 -28.36
C MET A 1 43.33 44.73 -28.59
N PHE A 2 42.85 44.51 -29.81
CA PHE A 2 43.39 43.63 -30.86
C PHE A 2 43.57 42.14 -30.47
N ARG A 3 42.83 41.30 -31.23
CA ARG A 3 43.19 39.93 -31.70
C ARG A 3 42.99 38.81 -30.64
N ILE A 4 42.45 37.62 -30.90
CA ILE A 4 42.38 36.74 -32.09
C ILE A 4 41.14 35.80 -31.94
N LEU A 5 40.36 35.62 -33.02
CA LEU A 5 39.42 34.50 -33.17
C LEU A 5 40.18 33.17 -33.18
N SER A 6 39.84 32.23 -32.31
CA SER A 6 40.22 30.82 -32.48
C SER A 6 39.02 29.98 -32.90
N LYS A 7 39.22 29.24 -33.99
CA LYS A 7 38.28 28.31 -34.64
C LYS A 7 37.75 27.28 -33.63
N ARG A 8 36.43 27.23 -33.44
CA ARG A 8 35.78 26.01 -32.94
C ARG A 8 35.76 24.97 -34.07
N SER A 9 36.52 23.90 -33.85
CA SER A 9 36.46 22.66 -34.63
C SER A 9 35.10 21.99 -34.39
N VAL A 10 34.36 21.75 -35.47
CA VAL A 10 33.14 20.95 -35.47
C VAL A 10 33.56 19.50 -35.62
N GLY A 11 33.35 18.69 -34.59
CA GLY A 11 33.68 17.27 -34.60
C GLY A 11 32.72 16.47 -33.74
N GLY A 12 32.06 15.49 -34.37
CA GLY A 12 31.41 14.37 -33.68
C GLY A 12 29.88 14.39 -33.68
N PHE A 13 29.27 14.11 -34.83
CA PHE A 13 27.88 13.64 -34.88
C PHE A 13 27.77 12.25 -34.22
N PRO A 14 26.73 11.96 -33.43
CA PRO A 14 26.48 10.61 -32.95
C PRO A 14 26.19 9.67 -34.14
N LYS A 15 26.81 8.48 -34.13
CA LYS A 15 26.60 7.42 -35.12
C LYS A 15 25.11 7.14 -35.25
N ALA A 16 24.56 7.43 -36.43
CA ALA A 16 23.21 7.04 -36.81
C ALA A 16 23.11 5.51 -36.75
N SER A 17 22.17 5.02 -35.95
CA SER A 17 21.71 3.64 -36.01
C SER A 17 21.15 3.39 -37.41
N VAL A 18 21.72 2.39 -38.09
CA VAL A 18 21.26 1.93 -39.40
C VAL A 18 19.83 1.43 -39.26
N LEU A 19 18.86 2.26 -39.67
CA LEU A 19 17.49 1.85 -39.85
C LEU A 19 17.47 0.81 -40.97
N LYS A 20 17.11 -0.43 -40.62
CA LYS A 20 16.89 -1.51 -41.57
C LYS A 20 15.70 -1.13 -42.46
N THR A 21 15.99 -0.61 -43.64
CA THR A 21 14.99 -0.31 -44.66
C THR A 21 14.22 -1.59 -44.96
N ARG A 22 12.95 -1.68 -44.56
CA ARG A 22 12.05 -2.69 -45.12
C ARG A 22 11.97 -2.41 -46.62
N GLN A 23 12.44 -3.35 -47.44
CA GLN A 23 12.14 -3.35 -48.86
C GLN A 23 10.62 -3.43 -49.02
N TYR A 24 10.00 -2.32 -49.43
CA TYR A 24 8.64 -2.34 -49.93
C TYR A 24 8.71 -2.86 -51.37
N SER A 25 8.37 -4.13 -51.56
CA SER A 25 8.16 -4.71 -52.88
C SER A 25 7.02 -3.97 -53.58
N ALA A 26 7.23 -3.54 -54.82
CA ALA A 26 6.20 -2.90 -55.64
C ALA A 26 4.96 -3.81 -55.76
N PRO A 27 3.73 -3.26 -55.85
CA PRO A 27 2.55 -4.07 -56.02
C PRO A 27 2.62 -4.80 -57.38
N VAL A 28 2.57 -6.12 -57.34
CA VAL A 28 2.45 -6.97 -58.53
C VAL A 28 1.12 -6.62 -59.21
N ARG A 29 1.20 -6.00 -60.38
CA ARG A 29 0.04 -5.70 -61.23
C ARG A 29 -0.43 -7.01 -61.85
N TYR A 30 -1.35 -7.70 -61.18
CA TYR A 30 -2.04 -8.86 -61.73
C TYR A 30 -2.92 -8.41 -62.89
N THR A 31 -2.41 -8.50 -64.12
CA THR A 31 -3.25 -8.41 -65.31
C THR A 31 -3.95 -9.75 -65.48
N ASN A 32 -5.26 -9.80 -65.21
CA ASN A 32 -6.08 -10.93 -65.58
C ASN A 32 -6.20 -10.98 -67.11
N LYS A 33 -5.31 -11.70 -67.78
CA LYS A 33 -5.63 -12.34 -69.05
C LYS A 33 -6.37 -13.65 -68.75
N ALA A 34 -7.55 -13.52 -68.15
CA ALA A 34 -8.52 -14.59 -68.19
C ALA A 34 -9.21 -14.50 -69.55
N SER A 35 -8.82 -15.40 -70.44
CA SER A 35 -9.52 -15.74 -71.67
C SER A 35 -11.02 -15.81 -71.41
N LYS A 36 -11.79 -14.94 -72.08
CA LYS A 36 -13.22 -15.15 -72.34
C LYS A 36 -13.39 -16.35 -73.27
N GLN A 37 -13.06 -17.54 -72.79
CA GLN A 37 -13.34 -18.80 -73.46
C GLN A 37 -13.59 -19.79 -72.32
N ASN A 38 -14.85 -20.23 -72.21
CA ASN A 38 -15.32 -21.31 -71.32
C ASN A 38 -15.88 -20.91 -69.94
N ALA A 39 -16.73 -19.87 -69.86
CA ALA A 39 -17.64 -19.73 -68.72
C ALA A 39 -18.72 -20.85 -68.66
N LEU A 40 -18.80 -21.69 -69.69
CA LEU A 40 -19.76 -22.79 -69.83
C LEU A 40 -19.14 -24.19 -69.71
N ALA A 41 -17.80 -24.33 -69.62
CA ALA A 41 -17.14 -25.64 -69.59
C ALA A 41 -16.50 -26.02 -68.23
N THR A 42 -16.70 -25.20 -67.19
CA THR A 42 -16.26 -25.51 -65.80
C THR A 42 -17.45 -25.60 -64.85
N ALA A 43 -18.64 -25.94 -65.36
CA ALA A 43 -19.69 -26.43 -64.47
C ALA A 43 -19.33 -27.86 -64.11
N LYS A 44 -18.85 -28.08 -62.88
CA LYS A 44 -18.65 -29.41 -62.33
C LYS A 44 -19.96 -30.21 -62.49
N PRO A 45 -19.91 -31.48 -62.91
CA PRO A 45 -21.12 -32.29 -63.07
C PRO A 45 -21.91 -32.33 -61.76
N TRP A 46 -23.25 -32.44 -61.84
CA TRP A 46 -24.14 -32.41 -60.66
C TRP A 46 -23.78 -33.42 -59.56
N SER A 47 -23.04 -34.47 -59.90
CA SER A 47 -22.44 -35.45 -58.98
C SER A 47 -21.37 -34.90 -58.05
N GLU A 48 -20.74 -33.76 -58.38
CA GLU A 48 -19.74 -33.08 -57.55
C GLU A 48 -20.34 -31.93 -56.72
N LEU A 49 -21.58 -31.54 -56.99
CA LEU A 49 -22.33 -30.51 -56.26
C LEU A 49 -23.15 -31.08 -55.10
N SER A 50 -23.15 -32.41 -54.92
CA SER A 50 -23.62 -33.00 -53.68
C SER A 50 -22.66 -32.55 -52.58
N THR A 51 -23.08 -31.57 -51.79
CA THR A 51 -22.44 -31.24 -50.52
C THR A 51 -22.05 -32.55 -49.84
N PRO A 52 -20.78 -32.75 -49.46
CA PRO A 52 -20.39 -33.99 -48.82
C PRO A 52 -21.32 -34.16 -47.63
N GLN A 53 -22.22 -35.14 -47.73
CA GLN A 53 -23.20 -35.41 -46.71
C GLN A 53 -22.39 -36.06 -45.60
N LYS A 54 -21.79 -35.22 -44.75
CA LYS A 54 -20.96 -35.63 -43.63
C LYS A 54 -21.77 -36.71 -42.89
N GLY A 55 -21.25 -37.93 -42.88
CA GLY A 55 -21.92 -39.02 -42.18
C GLY A 55 -22.10 -38.63 -40.70
N ILE A 56 -23.10 -39.21 -40.05
CA ILE A 56 -23.40 -38.97 -38.61
C ILE A 56 -22.13 -39.07 -37.75
N TYR A 57 -21.28 -40.04 -38.11
CA TYR A 57 -19.82 -40.10 -37.95
C TYR A 57 -19.08 -38.80 -37.59
N ALA A 58 -18.95 -37.96 -38.61
CA ALA A 58 -18.13 -36.76 -38.60
C ALA A 58 -18.73 -35.64 -37.75
N TYR A 59 -20.07 -35.54 -37.71
CA TYR A 59 -20.77 -34.58 -36.86
C TYR A 59 -20.56 -34.87 -35.37
N LEU A 60 -20.66 -36.14 -34.99
CA LEU A 60 -20.42 -36.56 -33.60
C LEU A 60 -18.97 -36.31 -33.18
N SER A 61 -18.00 -36.52 -34.08
CA SER A 61 -16.58 -36.24 -33.77
C SER A 61 -16.26 -34.75 -33.62
N GLU A 62 -16.83 -33.88 -34.48
CA GLU A 62 -16.63 -32.43 -34.38
C GLU A 62 -17.31 -31.87 -33.13
N MET A 63 -18.50 -32.38 -32.82
CA MET A 63 -19.22 -32.07 -31.58
C MET A 63 -18.40 -32.46 -30.35
N LEU A 64 -17.89 -33.69 -30.30
CA LEU A 64 -17.07 -34.17 -29.17
C LEU A 64 -15.76 -33.37 -29.03
N LEU A 65 -15.07 -33.06 -30.13
CA LEU A 65 -13.84 -32.27 -30.11
C LEU A 65 -14.08 -30.85 -29.59
N THR A 66 -15.20 -30.24 -30.01
CA THR A 66 -15.61 -28.92 -29.54
C THR A 66 -15.94 -28.96 -28.04
N PHE A 67 -16.71 -29.95 -27.60
CA PHE A 67 -17.00 -30.14 -26.18
C PHE A 67 -15.73 -30.38 -25.35
N SER A 68 -14.86 -31.31 -25.76
CA SER A 68 -13.60 -31.57 -25.05
C SER A 68 -12.70 -30.34 -25.00
N SER A 69 -12.58 -29.58 -26.09
CA SER A 69 -11.78 -28.35 -26.10
C SER A 69 -12.37 -27.27 -25.18
N SER A 70 -13.69 -27.11 -25.17
CA SER A 70 -14.39 -26.15 -24.31
C SER A 70 -14.29 -26.53 -22.83
N VAL A 71 -14.39 -27.82 -22.49
CA VAL A 71 -14.18 -28.33 -21.13
C VAL A 71 -12.74 -28.06 -20.69
N VAL A 72 -11.74 -28.35 -21.53
CA VAL A 72 -10.33 -28.11 -21.21
C VAL A 72 -10.04 -26.62 -21.03
N VAL A 73 -10.60 -25.74 -21.88
CA VAL A 73 -10.45 -24.29 -21.75
C VAL A 73 -11.14 -23.77 -20.50
N ALA A 74 -12.36 -24.22 -20.22
CA ALA A 74 -13.09 -23.87 -19.01
C ALA A 74 -12.33 -24.31 -17.75
N SER A 75 -11.79 -25.53 -17.72
CA SER A 75 -10.98 -26.02 -16.61
C SER A 75 -9.73 -25.17 -16.37
N LYS A 76 -9.02 -24.77 -17.43
CA LYS A 76 -7.83 -23.89 -17.30
C LYS A 76 -8.18 -22.51 -16.77
N THR A 77 -9.27 -21.91 -17.25
CA THR A 77 -9.73 -20.60 -16.78
C THR A 77 -10.17 -20.66 -15.31
N THR A 78 -10.96 -21.67 -14.93
CA THR A 78 -11.39 -21.87 -13.54
C THR A 78 -10.20 -22.10 -12.62
N PHE A 79 -9.19 -22.86 -13.06
CA PHE A 79 -7.98 -23.08 -12.26
C PHE A 79 -7.17 -21.79 -12.07
N ASN A 80 -6.96 -21.01 -13.14
CA ASN A 80 -6.24 -19.74 -13.06
C ASN A 80 -6.96 -18.71 -12.17
N VAL A 81 -8.28 -18.57 -12.32
CA VAL A 81 -9.10 -17.71 -11.44
C VAL A 81 -9.07 -18.21 -10.01
N GLY A 82 -9.18 -19.52 -9.81
CA GLY A 82 -9.10 -20.16 -8.50
C GLY A 82 -7.78 -19.84 -7.77
N ILE A 83 -6.64 -19.93 -8.47
CA ILE A 83 -5.34 -19.55 -7.91
C ILE A 83 -5.29 -18.07 -7.55
N ILE A 84 -5.77 -17.18 -8.44
CA ILE A 84 -5.77 -15.73 -8.18
C ILE A 84 -6.60 -15.40 -6.93
N LEU A 85 -7.81 -15.95 -6.82
CA LEU A 85 -8.68 -15.75 -5.67
C LEU A 85 -8.06 -16.31 -4.38
N THR A 86 -7.44 -17.48 -4.46
CA THR A 86 -6.75 -18.09 -3.31
C THR A 86 -5.58 -17.22 -2.84
N GLY A 87 -4.78 -16.70 -3.79
CA GLY A 87 -3.71 -15.76 -3.50
C GLY A 87 -4.22 -14.49 -2.83
N PHE A 88 -5.27 -13.87 -3.38
CA PHE A 88 -5.89 -12.68 -2.80
C PHE A 88 -6.44 -12.93 -1.40
N ALA A 89 -7.10 -14.07 -1.17
CA ALA A 89 -7.63 -14.43 0.14
C ALA A 89 -6.51 -14.57 1.18
N LEU A 90 -5.44 -15.29 0.84
CA LEU A 90 -4.30 -15.47 1.73
C LEU A 90 -3.58 -14.15 2.02
N THR A 91 -3.32 -13.34 0.98
CA THR A 91 -2.68 -12.03 1.16
C THR A 91 -3.55 -11.11 2.00
N SER A 92 -4.87 -11.08 1.77
CA SER A 92 -5.79 -10.25 2.57
C SER A 92 -5.82 -10.68 4.03
N ALA A 93 -5.78 -11.99 4.32
CA ALA A 93 -5.72 -12.51 5.67
C ALA A 93 -4.44 -12.08 6.41
N ILE A 94 -3.27 -12.18 5.75
CA ILE A 94 -1.99 -11.75 6.34
C ILE A 94 -1.98 -10.24 6.59
N VAL A 95 -2.41 -9.45 5.60
CA VAL A 95 -2.50 -7.98 5.73
C VAL A 95 -3.44 -7.60 6.86
N TYR A 96 -4.58 -8.27 6.99
CA TYR A 96 -5.52 -8.05 8.08
C TYR A 96 -4.87 -8.37 9.44
N TYR A 97 -4.26 -9.54 9.59
CA TYR A 97 -3.64 -9.97 10.84
C TYR A 97 -2.52 -9.02 11.29
N ILE A 98 -1.59 -8.70 10.39
CA ILE A 98 -0.50 -7.75 10.67
C ILE A 98 -1.06 -6.35 10.95
N GLY A 99 -2.04 -5.92 10.16
CA GLY A 99 -2.68 -4.61 10.34
C GLY A 99 -3.38 -4.47 11.68
N SER A 100 -4.14 -5.49 12.11
CA SER A 100 -4.81 -5.49 13.40
C SER A 100 -3.84 -5.52 14.58
N GLU A 101 -2.70 -6.19 14.42
CA GLU A 101 -1.67 -6.25 15.46
C GLU A 101 -0.90 -4.94 15.58
N LEU A 102 -0.45 -4.37 14.46
CA LEU A 102 0.38 -3.16 14.43
C LEU A 102 -0.40 -1.89 14.75
N PHE A 103 -1.63 -1.76 14.23
CA PHE A 103 -2.50 -0.61 14.47
C PHE A 103 -3.50 -0.84 15.60
N GLY A 104 -3.37 -1.96 16.33
CA GLY A 104 -4.11 -2.18 17.55
C GLY A 104 -3.85 -1.06 18.57
N SER A 105 -4.82 -0.81 19.44
CA SER A 105 -4.76 0.18 20.53
C SER A 105 -3.62 -0.06 21.54
N GLN A 106 -2.77 -1.06 21.29
CA GLN A 106 -1.69 -1.50 22.16
C GLN A 106 -0.34 -0.86 21.83
N SER A 107 -0.25 -0.08 20.75
CA SER A 107 0.99 0.60 20.39
C SER A 107 1.25 1.84 21.27
N THR A 108 2.53 2.14 21.53
CA THR A 108 2.97 3.31 22.30
C THR A 108 2.41 4.63 21.72
N THR A 109 2.33 4.74 20.40
CA THR A 109 1.83 5.95 19.74
C THR A 109 0.31 6.11 19.92
N SER A 110 -0.44 5.01 19.89
CA SER A 110 -1.88 5.03 20.19
C SER A 110 -2.12 5.43 21.63
N ILE A 111 -1.35 4.86 22.58
CA ILE A 111 -1.44 5.18 24.01
C ILE A 111 -1.09 6.64 24.28
N PHE A 112 -0.08 7.18 23.61
CA PHE A 112 0.27 8.59 23.69
C PHE A 112 -0.88 9.48 23.21
N SER A 113 -1.48 9.16 22.06
CA SER A 113 -2.57 9.95 21.49
C SER A 113 -3.80 9.92 22.42
N ASP A 114 -4.17 8.74 22.92
CA ASP A 114 -5.27 8.57 23.89
C ASP A 114 -5.01 9.36 25.17
N ALA A 115 -3.79 9.31 25.73
CA ALA A 115 -3.43 10.08 26.91
C ALA A 115 -3.51 11.59 26.67
N VAL A 116 -3.10 12.06 25.50
CA VAL A 116 -3.19 13.49 25.12
C VAL A 116 -4.65 13.92 25.02
N ASP A 117 -5.51 13.11 24.41
CA ASP A 117 -6.93 13.42 24.26
C ASP A 117 -7.63 13.44 25.62
N ARG A 118 -7.33 12.49 26.52
CA ARG A 118 -7.82 12.51 27.91
C ARG A 118 -7.37 13.76 28.67
N VAL A 119 -6.13 14.18 28.50
CA VAL A 119 -5.63 15.41 29.15
C VAL A 119 -6.33 16.66 28.62
N LYS A 120 -6.53 16.75 27.30
CA LYS A 120 -7.26 17.87 26.68
C LYS A 120 -8.74 17.89 27.07
N ALA A 121 -9.33 16.75 27.39
CA ALA A 121 -10.71 16.66 27.84
C ALA A 121 -10.92 17.15 29.29
N ASN A 122 -9.86 17.26 30.09
CA ASN A 122 -9.97 17.70 31.49
C ASN A 122 -9.86 19.24 31.61
N GLU A 123 -10.97 19.88 31.94
CA GLU A 123 -11.08 21.34 32.08
C GLU A 123 -10.11 21.94 33.11
N GLU A 124 -9.82 21.22 34.21
CA GLU A 124 -8.89 21.71 35.23
C GLU A 124 -7.48 21.90 34.64
N ILE A 125 -7.04 20.94 33.83
CA ILE A 125 -5.70 20.98 33.22
C ILE A 125 -5.65 22.04 32.13
N VAL A 126 -6.72 22.15 31.32
CA VAL A 126 -6.84 23.17 30.28
C VAL A 126 -6.80 24.58 30.90
N SER A 127 -7.48 24.80 32.02
CA SER A 127 -7.50 26.10 32.71
C SER A 127 -6.12 26.53 33.22
N ILE A 128 -5.28 25.56 33.61
CA ILE A 128 -3.95 25.82 34.19
C ILE A 128 -2.87 25.98 33.11
N LEU A 129 -2.90 25.15 32.06
CA LEU A 129 -1.93 25.23 30.97
C LEU A 129 -2.26 26.34 29.96
N GLY A 130 -3.55 26.58 29.71
CA GLY A 130 -4.05 27.50 28.69
C GLY A 130 -3.97 26.91 27.27
N GLU A 131 -4.90 27.33 26.42
CA GLU A 131 -4.96 26.90 25.02
C GLU A 131 -4.07 27.79 24.12
N PRO A 132 -3.52 27.25 23.02
CA PRO A 132 -3.58 25.86 22.55
C PRO A 132 -2.58 24.93 23.25
N ILE A 133 -2.99 23.69 23.55
CA ILE A 133 -2.14 22.68 24.21
C ILE A 133 -1.41 21.81 23.18
N LYS A 134 -0.08 21.79 23.24
CA LYS A 134 0.80 20.96 22.42
C LYS A 134 1.45 19.87 23.25
N ALA A 135 1.41 18.63 22.79
CA ALA A 135 2.08 17.50 23.43
C ALA A 135 3.31 17.07 22.63
N HIS A 136 4.40 16.75 23.32
CA HIS A 136 5.65 16.35 22.70
C HIS A 136 6.49 15.44 23.60
N GLY A 137 7.42 14.69 22.99
CA GLY A 137 8.35 13.82 23.72
C GLY A 137 9.44 14.57 24.48
N GLU A 138 10.54 13.89 24.83
CA GLU A 138 11.59 14.45 25.68
C GLU A 138 12.18 15.77 25.12
N PRO A 139 12.34 16.82 25.95
CA PRO A 139 12.96 18.06 25.51
C PRO A 139 14.43 17.81 25.16
N SER A 140 14.85 18.23 23.96
CA SER A 140 16.26 18.18 23.57
C SER A 140 16.92 19.54 23.73
N ARG A 141 18.07 19.58 24.41
CA ARG A 141 18.90 20.80 24.51
C ARG A 141 19.51 21.21 23.16
N ASN A 142 19.52 20.30 22.17
CA ASN A 142 20.03 20.57 20.83
C ASN A 142 18.89 21.01 19.90
N SER A 143 18.83 22.30 19.56
CA SER A 143 17.84 22.88 18.64
C SER A 143 17.79 22.18 17.27
N ARG A 144 18.89 21.54 16.82
CA ARG A 144 18.92 20.78 15.56
C ARG A 144 18.19 19.43 15.63
N ARG A 145 17.89 18.91 16.82
CA ARG A 145 17.11 17.68 17.00
C ARG A 145 15.63 18.02 17.01
N ARG A 146 15.01 17.97 15.83
CA ARG A 146 13.56 18.21 15.65
C ARG A 146 12.69 17.01 16.04
N ASN A 147 13.26 15.80 16.09
CA ASN A 147 12.52 14.61 16.51
C ASN A 147 12.57 14.47 18.04
N ARG A 148 11.47 14.83 18.71
CA ARG A 148 11.25 14.59 20.14
C ARG A 148 10.67 13.18 20.31
N ARG A 149 11.50 12.19 20.66
CA ARG A 149 11.05 10.81 20.91
C ARG A 149 10.23 10.75 22.20
N ILE A 150 9.12 10.04 22.17
CA ILE A 150 8.31 9.74 23.37
C ILE A 150 9.08 8.70 24.20
N ALA A 151 9.34 9.02 25.47
CA ALA A 151 10.02 8.10 26.37
C ALA A 151 9.01 7.09 26.91
N SER A 152 9.16 5.83 26.52
CA SER A 152 8.35 4.72 27.00
C SER A 152 9.25 3.55 27.38
N GLN A 153 8.92 2.87 28.48
CA GLN A 153 9.63 1.69 28.95
C GLN A 153 8.63 0.66 29.45
N VAL A 154 8.86 -0.60 29.10
CA VAL A 154 8.12 -1.73 29.67
C VAL A 154 9.03 -2.40 30.71
N VAL A 155 8.52 -2.57 31.92
CA VAL A 155 9.21 -3.19 33.04
C VAL A 155 8.31 -4.28 33.59
N GLU A 156 8.87 -5.46 33.86
CA GLU A 156 8.13 -6.55 34.50
C GLU A 156 8.22 -6.40 36.02
N ASP A 157 7.10 -6.56 36.70
CA ASP A 157 7.04 -6.59 38.16
C ASP A 157 7.46 -7.97 38.70
N GLN A 158 7.60 -8.10 40.01
CA GLN A 158 7.93 -9.36 40.70
C GLN A 158 6.89 -10.47 40.39
N GLU A 159 5.63 -10.09 40.16
CA GLU A 159 4.54 -10.96 39.74
C GLU A 159 4.55 -11.30 38.23
N HIS A 160 5.61 -10.93 37.50
CA HIS A 160 5.74 -11.12 36.04
C HIS A 160 4.63 -10.43 35.23
N LYS A 161 3.99 -9.39 35.81
CA LYS A 161 3.05 -8.54 35.09
C LYS A 161 3.83 -7.41 34.40
N PRO A 162 3.61 -7.15 33.11
CA PRO A 162 4.28 -6.05 32.41
C PRO A 162 3.63 -4.70 32.73
N HIS A 163 4.45 -3.74 33.13
CA HIS A 163 4.10 -2.35 33.38
C HIS A 163 4.69 -1.46 32.29
N LEU A 164 3.86 -0.69 31.61
CA LEU A 164 4.29 0.34 30.66
C LEU A 164 4.33 1.69 31.38
N PHE A 165 5.52 2.26 31.47
CA PHE A 165 5.73 3.64 31.88
C PHE A 165 5.93 4.51 30.66
N MET A 166 5.25 5.65 30.60
CA MET A 166 5.47 6.65 29.57
C MET A 166 5.49 8.05 30.18
N ARG A 167 6.41 8.88 29.67
CA ARG A 167 6.51 10.29 30.02
C ARG A 167 6.54 11.14 28.76
N PHE A 168 5.78 12.23 28.80
CA PHE A 168 5.79 13.25 27.77
C PHE A 168 5.47 14.62 28.38
N TYR A 169 5.61 15.66 27.57
CA TYR A 169 5.53 17.05 28.02
C TYR A 169 4.43 17.78 27.28
N LEU A 170 3.77 18.68 28.01
CA LEU A 170 2.73 19.56 27.51
C LEU A 170 3.25 20.99 27.51
N GLU A 171 2.99 21.70 26.43
CA GLU A 171 3.22 23.12 26.27
C GLU A 171 1.84 23.78 26.09
N GLY A 172 1.40 24.54 27.08
CA GLY A 172 0.26 25.45 26.97
C GLY A 172 0.72 26.90 26.78
N SER A 173 -0.23 27.82 26.66
CA SER A 173 0.06 29.25 26.51
C SER A 173 0.52 29.93 27.80
N ILE A 174 0.13 29.40 28.96
CA ILE A 174 0.45 29.96 30.28
C ILE A 174 1.62 29.20 30.91
N THR A 175 1.52 27.87 30.97
CA THR A 175 2.51 27.01 31.62
C THR A 175 2.78 25.74 30.83
N GLN A 176 3.82 25.01 31.24
CA GLN A 176 4.15 23.70 30.74
C GLN A 176 3.77 22.64 31.78
N GLY A 177 3.53 21.41 31.35
CA GLY A 177 3.23 20.29 32.24
C GLY A 177 4.04 19.05 31.85
N THR A 178 4.26 18.17 32.82
CA THR A 178 4.84 16.83 32.56
C THR A 178 3.77 15.80 32.81
N VAL A 179 3.48 14.96 31.82
CA VAL A 179 2.54 13.84 31.96
C VAL A 179 3.33 12.58 32.20
N MET A 180 2.89 11.82 33.20
CA MET A 180 3.38 10.48 33.46
C MET A 180 2.19 9.54 33.53
N LEU A 181 2.36 8.40 32.88
CA LEU A 181 1.38 7.32 32.91
C LEU A 181 2.05 5.99 33.19
N GLU A 182 1.31 5.16 33.91
CA GLU A 182 1.60 3.76 34.17
C GLU A 182 0.39 2.95 33.70
N MET A 183 0.65 1.98 32.83
CA MET A 183 -0.35 1.01 32.39
C MET A 183 0.08 -0.40 32.72
N ILE A 184 -0.90 -1.26 32.99
CA ILE A 184 -0.72 -2.69 33.24
C ILE A 184 -1.53 -3.46 32.22
N LYS A 185 -1.08 -4.66 31.85
CA LYS A 185 -1.89 -5.54 31.02
C LYS A 185 -2.95 -6.26 31.84
N ASP A 186 -4.17 -6.26 31.32
CA ASP A 186 -5.31 -7.03 31.83
C ASP A 186 -5.20 -8.52 31.43
N GLU A 187 -6.09 -9.37 31.93
CA GLU A 187 -6.17 -10.81 31.59
C GLU A 187 -6.31 -11.06 30.07
N LYS A 188 -6.83 -10.08 29.34
CA LYS A 188 -7.00 -10.11 27.87
C LYS A 188 -5.79 -9.53 27.11
N ASP A 189 -4.64 -9.36 27.76
CA ASP A 189 -3.40 -8.79 27.23
C ASP A 189 -3.54 -7.34 26.71
N LYS A 190 -4.52 -6.59 27.23
CA LYS A 190 -4.76 -5.18 26.85
C LYS A 190 -4.20 -4.23 27.89
N TRP A 191 -3.52 -3.17 27.45
CA TRP A 191 -3.08 -2.09 28.33
C TRP A 191 -4.26 -1.36 28.96
N GLN A 192 -4.22 -1.22 30.28
CA GLN A 192 -5.16 -0.47 31.09
C GLN A 192 -4.40 0.52 31.96
N TYR A 193 -4.92 1.75 32.08
CA TYR A 193 -4.34 2.73 32.98
C TYR A 193 -4.45 2.25 34.42
N LYS A 194 -3.29 2.16 35.06
CA LYS A 194 -3.18 2.07 36.51
C LYS A 194 -3.12 3.49 37.08
N GLN A 195 -2.30 4.35 36.47
CA GLN A 195 -2.19 5.76 36.83
C GLN A 195 -1.98 6.63 35.59
N LEU A 196 -2.62 7.79 35.57
CA LEU A 196 -2.38 8.86 34.62
C LEU A 196 -2.48 10.19 35.37
N TYR A 197 -1.40 10.97 35.38
CA TYR A 197 -1.38 12.28 36.04
C TYR A 197 -0.52 13.29 35.30
N VAL A 198 -0.80 14.56 35.57
CA VAL A 198 -0.06 15.70 35.04
C VAL A 198 0.52 16.48 36.21
N ASP A 199 1.84 16.68 36.17
CA ASP A 199 2.58 17.56 37.07
C ASP A 199 2.75 18.93 36.41
N VAL A 200 2.15 19.95 37.01
CA VAL A 200 2.31 21.35 36.58
C VAL A 200 3.23 22.05 37.59
N PRO A 201 4.32 22.71 37.15
CA PRO A 201 5.16 23.51 38.03
C PRO A 201 4.36 24.71 38.53
N GLY A 202 4.34 24.92 39.84
CA GLY A 202 3.81 26.15 40.42
C GLY A 202 4.72 27.32 40.05
N GLN A 203 4.15 28.46 39.67
CA GLN A 203 4.89 29.68 39.33
C GLN A 203 5.52 30.31 40.60
N GLY A 204 6.51 29.63 41.20
CA GLY A 204 7.06 29.96 42.53
C GLY A 204 6.39 29.23 43.70
N LEU A 205 5.41 28.36 43.41
CA LEU A 205 4.73 27.47 44.35
C LEU A 205 5.18 26.01 44.11
N PRO A 206 4.98 25.08 45.08
CA PRO A 206 5.26 23.67 44.84
C PRO A 206 4.47 23.15 43.63
N SER A 207 5.07 22.21 42.90
CA SER A 207 4.42 21.56 41.76
C SER A 207 3.09 20.91 42.17
N ARG A 208 2.05 21.12 41.37
CA ARG A 208 0.73 20.54 41.57
C ARG A 208 0.56 19.32 40.68
N ARG A 209 0.19 18.18 41.29
CA ARG A 209 -0.13 16.94 40.58
C ARG A 209 -1.64 16.77 40.44
N ILE A 210 -2.11 16.60 39.23
CA ILE A 210 -3.53 16.37 38.90
C ILE A 210 -3.66 14.97 38.34
N TYR A 211 -4.46 14.13 39.00
CA TYR A 211 -4.70 12.75 38.58
C TYR A 211 -5.94 12.69 37.68
N LEU A 212 -5.79 12.13 36.49
CA LEU A 212 -6.90 11.82 35.60
C LEU A 212 -7.44 10.42 35.87
N GLU A 213 -6.52 9.46 36.06
CA GLU A 213 -6.87 8.09 36.40
C GLU A 213 -5.98 7.59 37.53
N ARG A 214 -6.62 6.92 38.48
CA ARG A 214 -5.96 6.22 39.58
C ARG A 214 -6.84 5.02 39.94
N LYS A 215 -6.36 3.83 39.58
CA LYS A 215 -6.95 2.55 40.00
C LYS A 215 -6.06 1.88 41.05
#